data_AF-C5KKR5-F1
#
_entry.id   AF-C5KKR5-F1
#
_cell.length_a   1.000
_cell.length_b   1.000
_cell.length_c   1.000
_cell.angle_alpha   90.00
_cell.angle_beta   90.00
_cell.angle_gamma   90.00
#
_symmetry.space_group_name_H-M   'P 1'
#
loop_
_entity.id
_entity.type
_entity.pdbx_description
1 polymer ?
#
loop_
_entity_poly.entity_id
_entity_poly.type
_entity_poly.pdbx_seq_one_letter_code
_entity_poly.pdbx_strand_id
1 'polypeptide(L)'
;MDTNERNKRLKVIPRVVDGPWIVKRAIGETPAIIGTKIDTEYYNGYRYMEASIDVYSSSLARHIVSLVTDTAKKLVIDIGFVIEGQTD
;
A
#
# COMPACT_ATOMS: atom_id res chain seq x y z
N MET A 1 -1.04 2.08 21.22
CA MET A 1 -0.99 2.62 19.86
C MET A 1 -2.39 2.73 19.30
N ASP A 2 -2.89 3.96 19.18
CA ASP A 2 -4.21 4.24 18.61
C ASP A 2 -4.20 4.11 17.07
N THR A 3 -5.37 4.27 16.43
CA THR A 3 -5.50 4.17 14.97
C THR A 3 -4.71 5.23 14.21
N ASN A 4 -4.64 6.46 14.73
CA ASN A 4 -3.91 7.55 14.07
C ASN A 4 -2.40 7.29 14.09
N GLU A 5 -1.88 6.73 15.17
CA GLU A 5 -0.49 6.29 15.26
C GLU A 5 -0.21 5.10 14.32
N ARG A 6 -1.13 4.12 14.24
CA ARG A 6 -1.04 2.98 13.31
C ARG A 6 -0.99 3.43 11.85
N ASN A 7 -1.85 4.37 11.50
CA ASN A 7 -1.92 4.93 10.16
C ASN A 7 -0.62 5.58 9.70
N LYS A 8 0.18 6.13 10.61
CA LYS A 8 1.46 6.77 10.29
C LYS A 8 2.62 5.79 10.15
N ARG A 9 2.49 4.55 10.59
CA ARG A 9 3.60 3.60 10.74
C ARG A 9 3.59 2.45 9.74
N LEU A 10 2.43 2.06 9.20
CA LEU A 10 2.34 1.02 8.16
C LEU A 10 2.76 1.57 6.79
N LYS A 11 3.91 1.10 6.30
CA LYS A 11 4.48 1.47 5.00
C LYS A 11 4.45 0.29 4.03
N VAL A 12 4.17 0.59 2.76
CA VAL A 12 4.39 -0.31 1.62
C VAL A 12 5.51 0.22 0.75
N ILE A 13 6.38 -0.67 0.31
CA ILE A 13 7.49 -0.38 -0.58
C ILE A 13 7.28 -1.23 -1.84
N PRO A 14 6.64 -0.67 -2.88
CA PRO A 14 6.42 -1.39 -4.12
C PRO A 14 7.62 -1.22 -5.07
N ARG A 15 7.89 -2.24 -5.87
CA ARG A 15 8.79 -2.14 -7.02
C ARG A 15 8.28 -2.99 -8.16
N VAL A 16 8.00 -2.37 -9.31
CA VAL A 16 7.54 -3.08 -10.50
C VAL A 16 8.75 -3.65 -11.25
N VAL A 17 8.98 -4.96 -11.09
CA VAL A 17 10.08 -5.69 -11.73
C VAL A 17 9.82 -5.82 -13.24
N ASP A 18 8.65 -6.34 -13.60
CA ASP A 18 8.23 -6.58 -14.98
C ASP A 18 6.81 -6.05 -15.18
N GLY A 19 6.55 -5.37 -16.30
CA GLY A 19 5.26 -4.76 -16.60
C GLY A 19 5.37 -3.49 -17.46
N PRO A 20 4.22 -2.96 -17.93
CA PRO A 20 4.18 -1.78 -18.78
C PRO A 20 4.86 -0.57 -18.14
N TRP A 21 5.60 0.21 -18.92
CA TRP A 21 6.31 1.40 -18.42
C TRP A 21 5.37 2.41 -17.74
N ILE A 22 4.12 2.52 -18.22
CA ILE A 22 3.11 3.41 -17.64
C ILE A 22 2.70 2.96 -16.24
N VAL A 23 2.62 1.64 -15.99
CA VAL A 23 2.36 1.05 -14.67
C VAL A 23 3.56 1.28 -13.75
N LYS A 24 4.79 1.09 -14.24
CA LYS A 24 6.02 1.40 -13.48
C LYS A 24 6.03 2.85 -12.99
N ARG A 25 5.67 3.79 -13.88
CA ARG A 25 5.63 5.23 -13.56
C ARG A 25 4.51 5.58 -12.57
N ALA A 26 3.34 4.94 -12.68
CA ALA A 26 2.21 5.23 -11.81
C ALA A 26 2.41 4.70 -10.37
N ILE A 27 3.01 3.53 -10.22
CA ILE A 27 3.28 2.92 -8.91
C ILE A 27 4.51 3.56 -8.25
N GLY A 28 5.56 3.85 -9.03
CA GLY A 28 6.83 4.36 -8.52
C GLY A 28 7.60 3.35 -7.66
N GLU A 29 8.65 3.83 -6.99
CA GLU A 29 9.48 3.03 -6.07
C GLU A 29 9.57 3.67 -4.67
N THR A 30 8.84 4.77 -4.45
CA THR A 30 8.86 5.50 -3.19
C THR A 30 8.01 4.77 -2.15
N PRO A 31 8.55 4.49 -0.95
CA PRO A 31 7.74 4.00 0.17
C PRO A 31 6.52 4.88 0.43
N ALA A 32 5.34 4.27 0.55
CA ALA A 32 4.10 4.97 0.85
C ALA A 32 3.56 4.55 2.22
N ILE A 33 3.16 5.54 3.03
CA ILE A 33 2.39 5.30 4.25
C ILE A 33 0.93 5.04 3.82
N ILE A 34 0.42 3.83 4.05
CA ILE A 34 -0.87 3.40 3.50
C ILE A 34 -2.03 4.00 4.30
N GLY A 35 -1.97 3.89 5.62
CA GLY A 35 -3.09 4.25 6.49
C GLY A 35 -3.41 5.75 6.53
N THR A 36 -2.58 6.61 5.95
CA THR A 36 -2.89 8.04 5.77
C THR A 36 -3.59 8.36 4.44
N LYS A 37 -3.65 7.39 3.52
CA LYS A 37 -4.14 7.58 2.14
C LYS A 37 -5.31 6.69 1.77
N ILE A 38 -5.48 5.59 2.48
CA ILE A 38 -6.47 4.55 2.22
C ILE A 38 -7.06 4.15 3.57
N ASP A 39 -8.38 3.99 3.61
CA ASP A 39 -9.07 3.61 4.84
C ASP A 39 -8.56 2.24 5.27
N THR A 40 -8.05 2.20 6.50
CA THR A 40 -7.37 1.02 7.03
C THR A 40 -7.92 0.72 8.41
N GLU A 41 -8.49 -0.48 8.56
CA GLU A 41 -8.96 -0.99 9.84
C GLU A 41 -7.90 -1.91 10.44
N TYR A 42 -7.67 -1.78 11.75
CA TYR A 42 -6.67 -2.60 12.44
C TYR A 42 -7.32 -3.51 13.47
N TYR A 43 -6.89 -4.76 13.44
CA TYR A 43 -7.31 -5.79 14.39
C TYR A 43 -6.07 -6.32 15.11
N ASN A 44 -6.23 -6.69 16.38
CA ASN A 44 -5.15 -7.30 17.16
C ASN A 44 -5.62 -8.66 17.66
N GLY A 45 -4.87 -9.70 17.34
CA GLY A 45 -5.01 -11.02 17.94
C GLY A 45 -3.89 -11.29 18.95
N TYR A 46 -3.92 -12.48 19.56
CA TYR A 46 -2.95 -12.87 20.60
C TYR A 46 -1.49 -12.81 20.13
N ARG A 47 -1.22 -13.03 18.83
CA ARG A 47 0.14 -13.07 18.26
C ARG A 47 0.24 -12.42 16.88
N TYR A 48 -0.72 -11.58 16.51
CA TYR A 48 -0.73 -10.92 15.22
C TYR A 48 -1.40 -9.56 15.30
N MET A 49 -0.99 -8.68 14.39
CA MET A 49 -1.74 -7.50 13.98
C MET A 49 -2.24 -7.77 12.56
N GLU A 50 -3.47 -7.38 12.29
CA GLU A 50 -4.05 -7.38 10.96
C GLU A 50 -4.39 -5.95 10.56
N ALA A 51 -4.16 -5.63 9.29
CA ALA A 51 -4.55 -4.36 8.67
C ALA A 51 -5.40 -4.69 7.44
N SER A 52 -6.69 -4.37 7.51
CA SER A 52 -7.62 -4.49 6.40
C SER A 52 -7.64 -3.16 5.64
N ILE A 53 -7.28 -3.18 4.37
CA ILE A 53 -7.10 -1.97 3.53
C ILE A 53 -8.21 -1.92 2.49
N ASP A 54 -9.09 -0.93 2.56
CA ASP A 54 -10.12 -0.71 1.54
C ASP A 54 -9.57 0.12 0.37
N VAL A 55 -9.03 -0.58 -0.63
CA VAL A 55 -8.48 0.02 -1.86
C VAL A 55 -9.48 0.94 -2.58
N TYR A 56 -10.79 0.70 -2.44
CA TYR A 56 -11.81 1.51 -3.12
C TYR A 56 -12.10 2.83 -2.40
N SER A 57 -11.68 3.00 -1.15
CA SER A 57 -11.88 4.26 -0.42
C SER A 57 -11.02 5.41 -1.00
N SER A 58 -9.91 5.09 -1.67
CA SER A 58 -9.00 6.07 -2.25
C SER A 58 -9.17 6.22 -3.75
N SER A 59 -9.45 7.44 -4.22
CA SER A 59 -9.55 7.74 -5.65
C SER A 59 -8.24 7.46 -6.39
N LEU A 60 -7.10 7.73 -5.75
CA LEU A 60 -5.78 7.44 -6.30
C LEU A 60 -5.55 5.93 -6.43
N ALA A 61 -5.89 5.15 -5.40
CA ALA A 61 -5.70 3.70 -5.45
C ALA A 61 -6.61 3.07 -6.51
N ARG A 62 -7.87 3.48 -6.60
CA ARG A 62 -8.79 3.08 -7.68
C ARG A 62 -8.23 3.38 -9.07
N HIS A 63 -7.65 4.56 -9.26
CA HIS A 63 -7.04 4.94 -10.54
C HIS A 63 -5.87 4.02 -10.90
N ILE A 64 -4.97 3.73 -9.95
CA ILE A 64 -3.84 2.81 -10.18
C ILE A 64 -4.33 1.41 -10.52
N VAL A 65 -5.34 0.90 -9.81
CA VAL A 65 -5.95 -0.42 -10.09
C VAL A 65 -6.54 -0.46 -11.49
N SER A 66 -7.30 0.57 -11.91
CA SER A 66 -7.84 0.65 -13.27
C SER A 66 -6.71 0.62 -14.30
N LEU A 67 -5.68 1.47 -14.13
CA LEU A 67 -4.55 1.53 -15.05
C LEU A 67 -3.87 0.16 -15.19
N VAL A 68 -3.59 -0.50 -14.07
CA VAL A 68 -2.98 -1.83 -14.05
C VAL A 68 -3.86 -2.84 -14.80
N THR A 69 -5.16 -2.84 -14.52
CA THR A 69 -6.13 -3.76 -15.13
C THR A 69 -6.22 -3.55 -16.65
N ASP A 70 -6.18 -2.29 -17.10
CA ASP A 70 -6.35 -1.93 -18.51
C ASP A 70 -5.09 -2.16 -19.35
N THR A 71 -3.90 -2.00 -18.77
CA THR A 71 -2.63 -2.03 -19.53
C THR A 71 -1.76 -3.26 -19.29
N ALA A 72 -1.82 -3.91 -18.13
CA ALA A 72 -0.89 -4.97 -17.80
C ALA A 72 -1.43 -6.36 -18.20
N LYS A 73 -0.90 -6.91 -19.30
CA LYS A 73 -1.07 -8.35 -19.63
C LYS A 73 -0.20 -9.26 -18.74
N LYS A 74 0.89 -8.72 -18.21
CA LYS A 74 1.82 -9.35 -17.28
C LYS A 74 2.35 -8.27 -16.34
N LEU A 75 2.41 -8.58 -15.05
CA LEU A 75 2.91 -7.68 -14.02
C LEU A 75 3.61 -8.51 -12.94
N VAL A 76 4.83 -8.14 -12.60
CA VAL A 76 5.61 -8.70 -11.50
C VAL A 76 6.00 -7.54 -10.60
N ILE A 77 5.59 -7.61 -9.34
CA ILE A 77 5.85 -6.58 -8.34
C ILE A 77 6.50 -7.23 -7.13
N ASP A 78 7.62 -6.66 -6.69
CA ASP A 78 8.17 -6.90 -5.36
C ASP A 78 7.47 -5.96 -4.38
N ILE A 79 6.95 -6.51 -3.28
CA ILE A 79 6.23 -5.74 -2.26
C ILE A 79 6.89 -5.99 -0.91
N GLY A 80 7.38 -4.92 -0.29
CA GLY A 80 7.79 -4.90 1.12
C GLY A 80 6.75 -4.21 1.99
N PHE A 81 6.51 -4.75 3.18
CA PHE A 81 5.73 -4.09 4.23
C PHE A 81 6.61 -3.81 5.43
N VAL A 82 6.49 -2.62 6.01
CA VAL A 82 7.27 -2.21 7.17
C VAL A 82 6.35 -1.52 8.17
N ILE A 83 6.49 -1.88 9.44
CA ILE A 83 5.96 -1.12 10.55
C ILE A 83 7.10 -0.26 11.09
N GLU A 84 7.02 1.06 10.91
CA GLU A 84 8.02 1.98 11.42
C GLU A 84 7.91 2.14 12.94
N GLY A 85 9.01 1.87 13.64
CA GLY A 85 9.16 2.27 15.04
C GLY A 85 9.44 3.77 15.11
N GLN A 86 8.55 4.51 15.78
CA GLN A 86 8.73 5.94 16.06
C GLN A 86 8.87 6.11 17.57
N THR A 87 9.91 6.83 17.99
CA THR A 87 10.03 7.39 19.34
C THR A 87 9.31 8.73 19.36
N ASP A 88 8.71 9.07 20.51
CA ASP A 88 8.16 10.41 20.74
C ASP A 88 9.22 11.51 20.60
#